data_AF-S4N9D9-F1
#
_entry.id   AF-S4N9D9-F1
#
_cell.length_a   1.000
_cell.length_b   1.000
_cell.length_c   1.000
_cell.angle_alpha   90.00
_cell.angle_beta   90.00
_cell.angle_gamma   90.00
#
_symmetry.space_group_name_H-M   'P 1'
#
loop_
_entity.id
_entity.type
_entity.pdbx_description
1 polymer ?
#
loop_
_entity_poly.entity_id
_entity_poly.type
_entity_poly.pdbx_seq_one_letter_code
_entity_poly.pdbx_strand_id
1 'polypeptide(L)'
;MTRLREQALRQPAEAAAVLDEARRLRTDLYACLTDPQDGRAFKSVAGAVEDAARLSVFTRGEDGLGRWQPSPAAGLRLPVCAVARNAGELLADPRRFTVRGCPSPDCGWLFLDESGRRRWCSLATCGAKRSAWDLSDK
;
A
#
# COMPACT_ATOMS: atom_id res chain seq x y z
N MET A 1 16.40 -7.38 -4.12
CA MET A 1 16.33 -5.92 -3.83
C MET A 1 17.64 -5.17 -4.08
N THR A 2 18.81 -5.83 -4.15
CA THR A 2 20.13 -5.18 -4.36
C THR A 2 20.20 -4.36 -5.65
N ARG A 3 19.69 -4.91 -6.75
CA ARG A 3 19.70 -4.26 -8.08
C ARG A 3 18.94 -2.92 -8.13
N LEU A 4 17.80 -2.80 -7.46
CA LEU A 4 17.03 -1.54 -7.43
C LEU A 4 17.75 -0.47 -6.62
N ARG A 5 18.40 -0.85 -5.51
CA ARG A 5 19.19 0.07 -4.68
C ARG A 5 20.41 0.57 -5.45
N GLU A 6 21.12 -0.31 -6.14
CA GLU A 6 22.25 0.06 -7.00
C GLU A 6 21.83 0.99 -8.15
N GLN A 7 20.67 0.73 -8.77
CA GLN A 7 20.13 1.61 -9.80
C GLN A 7 19.76 2.99 -9.21
N ALA A 8 19.14 3.04 -8.03
CA ALA A 8 18.79 4.29 -7.36
C ALA A 8 20.03 5.14 -7.02
N LEU A 9 21.14 4.50 -6.62
CA LEU A 9 22.41 5.19 -6.40
C LEU A 9 22.99 5.78 -7.68
N ARG A 10 22.79 5.13 -8.84
CA ARG A 10 23.24 5.63 -10.15
C ARG A 10 22.33 6.71 -10.73
N GLN A 11 21.06 6.76 -10.31
CA GLN A 11 20.04 7.66 -10.85
C GLN A 11 19.28 8.38 -9.70
N PRO A 12 19.96 9.20 -8.89
CA PRO A 12 19.38 9.76 -7.67
C PRO A 12 18.18 10.69 -7.91
N ALA A 13 18.20 11.46 -9.00
CA ALA A 13 17.10 12.36 -9.36
C ALA A 13 15.82 11.58 -9.74
N GLU A 14 15.96 10.52 -10.53
CA GLU A 14 14.84 9.63 -10.88
C GLU A 14 14.33 8.89 -9.64
N ALA A 15 15.24 8.39 -8.80
CA ALA A 15 14.87 7.73 -7.54
C ALA A 15 14.08 8.66 -6.61
N ALA A 16 14.49 9.93 -6.49
CA ALA A 16 13.76 10.93 -5.71
C ALA A 16 12.37 11.20 -6.30
N ALA A 17 12.24 11.35 -7.62
CA ALA A 17 10.96 11.56 -8.28
C ALA A 17 10.00 10.38 -8.07
N VAL A 18 10.51 9.14 -8.16
CA VAL A 18 9.72 7.92 -7.89
C VAL A 18 9.34 7.80 -6.42
N LEU A 19 10.21 8.21 -5.49
CA LEU A 19 9.86 8.24 -4.07
C LEU A 19 8.72 9.23 -3.79
N ASP A 20 8.73 10.39 -4.44
CA ASP A 20 7.65 11.35 -4.31
C ASP A 20 6.35 10.86 -4.96
N GLU A 21 6.44 10.13 -6.07
CA GLU A 21 5.29 9.40 -6.63
C GLU A 21 4.72 8.39 -5.64
N ALA A 22 5.57 7.57 -5.01
CA ALA A 22 5.15 6.59 -4.02
C ALA A 22 4.46 7.26 -2.81
N ARG A 23 4.96 8.42 -2.36
CA ARG A 23 4.36 9.20 -1.27
C ARG A 23 2.99 9.77 -1.64
N ARG A 24 2.84 10.26 -2.88
CA ARG A 24 1.54 10.73 -3.40
C ARG A 24 0.54 9.57 -3.48
N LEU A 25 0.92 8.45 -4.11
CA LEU A 25 0.08 7.26 -4.20
C LEU A 25 -0.37 6.77 -2.82
N ARG A 26 0.55 6.73 -1.84
CA ARG A 26 0.22 6.35 -0.45
C ARG A 26 -0.83 7.29 0.16
N THR A 27 -0.69 8.59 -0.07
CA THR A 27 -1.60 9.60 0.50
C THR A 27 -2.99 9.50 -0.12
N ASP A 28 -3.05 9.37 -1.45
CA ASP A 28 -4.32 9.21 -2.16
C ASP A 28 -5.00 7.89 -1.81
N LEU A 29 -4.24 6.79 -1.73
CA LEU A 29 -4.76 5.49 -1.30
C LEU A 29 -5.28 5.53 0.13
N TYR A 30 -4.59 6.24 1.03
CA TYR A 30 -5.08 6.43 2.39
C TYR A 30 -6.44 7.13 2.39
N ALA A 31 -6.58 8.24 1.64
CA ALA A 31 -7.84 8.97 1.51
C ALA A 31 -8.97 8.08 0.93
N CYS A 32 -8.70 7.30 -0.12
CA CYS A 32 -9.67 6.33 -0.67
C CYS A 32 -10.18 5.32 0.36
N LEU A 33 -9.29 4.87 1.25
CA LEU A 33 -9.59 3.81 2.22
C LEU A 33 -10.28 4.35 3.48
N THR A 34 -10.08 5.62 3.83
CA THR A 34 -10.73 6.26 4.98
C THR A 34 -12.00 7.00 4.61
N ASP A 35 -12.10 7.51 3.38
CA ASP A 35 -13.32 8.09 2.80
C ASP A 35 -13.64 7.41 1.45
N PRO A 36 -14.49 6.37 1.45
CA PRO A 36 -14.90 5.68 0.22
C PRO A 36 -15.68 6.55 -0.78
N GLN A 37 -16.11 7.76 -0.40
CA GLN A 37 -16.81 8.70 -1.27
C GLN A 37 -15.85 9.72 -1.92
N ASP A 38 -14.57 9.72 -1.56
CA ASP A 38 -13.56 10.58 -2.19
C ASP A 38 -13.25 10.12 -3.62
N GLY A 39 -14.08 10.56 -4.56
CA GLY A 39 -13.92 10.28 -5.98
C GLY A 39 -12.65 10.87 -6.59
N ARG A 40 -12.07 11.91 -5.99
CA ARG A 40 -10.82 12.53 -6.46
C ARG A 40 -9.64 11.64 -6.13
N ALA A 41 -9.54 11.20 -4.89
CA ALA A 41 -8.54 10.24 -4.45
C ALA A 41 -8.67 8.94 -5.26
N PHE A 42 -9.90 8.44 -5.44
CA PHE A 42 -10.14 7.23 -6.22
C PHE A 42 -9.63 7.37 -7.66
N LYS A 43 -9.93 8.48 -8.33
CA LYS A 43 -9.45 8.74 -9.69
C LYS A 43 -7.92 8.79 -9.78
N SER A 44 -7.25 9.38 -8.79
CA SER A 44 -5.78 9.42 -8.72
C SER A 44 -5.20 8.01 -8.61
N VAL A 45 -5.72 7.21 -7.67
CA VAL A 45 -5.27 5.82 -7.48
C VAL A 45 -5.59 4.97 -8.71
N ALA A 46 -6.76 5.11 -9.31
CA ALA A 46 -7.14 4.41 -10.53
C ALA A 46 -6.17 4.66 -11.68
N GLY A 47 -5.73 5.91 -11.88
CA GLY A 47 -4.69 6.23 -12.87
C GLY A 47 -3.38 5.47 -12.63
N ALA A 48 -2.92 5.40 -11.38
CA ALA A 48 -1.73 4.63 -11.01
C ALA A 48 -1.93 3.11 -11.20
N VAL A 49 -3.12 2.59 -10.92
CA VAL A 49 -3.50 1.18 -11.16
C VAL A 49 -3.44 0.86 -12.65
N GLU A 50 -4.02 1.70 -13.50
CA GLU A 50 -4.02 1.53 -14.95
C GLU A 50 -2.60 1.61 -15.55
N ASP A 51 -1.78 2.55 -15.08
CA ASP A 51 -0.37 2.64 -15.45
C ASP A 51 0.40 1.37 -15.08
N ALA A 52 0.20 0.87 -13.86
CA ALA A 52 0.82 -0.36 -13.40
C ALA A 52 0.35 -1.60 -14.20
N ALA A 53 -0.93 -1.64 -14.58
CA ALA A 53 -1.49 -2.69 -15.41
C ALA A 53 -0.86 -2.71 -16.81
N ARG A 54 -0.65 -1.54 -17.44
CA ARG A 54 0.08 -1.43 -18.73
C ARG A 54 1.51 -1.94 -18.65
N LEU A 55 2.14 -1.86 -17.49
CA LEU A 55 3.49 -2.35 -17.22
C LEU A 55 3.50 -3.73 -16.54
N SER A 56 2.40 -4.48 -16.57
CA SER A 56 2.33 -5.82 -15.97
C SER A 56 2.55 -6.93 -17.00
N VAL A 57 3.17 -8.01 -16.56
CA VAL A 57 3.36 -9.25 -17.33
C VAL A 57 2.63 -10.40 -16.66
N PHE A 58 2.07 -11.31 -17.46
CA PHE A 58 1.47 -12.54 -16.97
C PHE A 58 2.46 -13.69 -17.16
N THR A 59 2.88 -14.32 -16.07
CA THR A 59 3.90 -15.36 -16.08
C THR A 59 3.42 -16.62 -15.37
N ARG A 60 3.98 -17.77 -15.73
CA ARG A 60 3.72 -19.05 -15.06
C ARG A 60 4.71 -19.26 -13.93
N GLY A 61 4.22 -19.49 -12.72
CA GLY A 61 5.02 -19.88 -11.57
C GLY A 61 5.54 -21.32 -11.66
N GLU A 62 6.49 -21.67 -10.81
CA GLU A 62 7.03 -23.04 -10.70
C GLU A 62 5.95 -24.04 -10.25
N ASP A 63 5.01 -23.57 -9.43
CA ASP A 63 3.79 -24.27 -9.01
C ASP A 63 2.77 -24.47 -10.15
N GLY A 64 3.05 -23.94 -11.33
CA GLY A 64 2.22 -24.01 -12.51
C GLY A 64 1.07 -23.03 -12.57
N LEU A 65 0.92 -22.16 -11.57
CA LEU A 65 -0.13 -21.14 -11.55
C LEU A 65 0.28 -19.89 -12.33
N GLY A 66 -0.69 -19.27 -13.01
CA GLY A 66 -0.50 -17.99 -13.69
C GLY A 66 -0.56 -16.82 -12.70
N ARG A 67 0.37 -15.87 -12.81
CA ARG A 67 0.49 -14.71 -11.92
C ARG A 67 0.78 -13.45 -12.71
N TRP A 68 0.05 -12.38 -12.41
CA TRP A 68 0.39 -11.04 -12.88
C TRP A 68 1.48 -10.45 -11.99
N GLN A 69 2.53 -9.88 -12.61
CA GLN A 69 3.64 -9.27 -11.90
C GLN A 69 4.04 -7.97 -12.61
N PRO A 70 4.51 -6.93 -11.89
CA PRO A 70 5.12 -5.77 -12.51
C PRO A 70 6.31 -6.18 -13.38
N SER A 71 6.36 -5.67 -14.61
CA SER A 71 7.46 -5.91 -15.53
C SER A 71 8.76 -5.29 -15.00
N PRO A 72 9.91 -5.98 -15.10
CA PRO A 72 11.22 -5.38 -14.85
C PRO A 72 11.49 -4.11 -15.67
N ALA A 73 10.78 -3.91 -16.79
CA ALA A 73 10.84 -2.69 -17.60
C ALA A 73 10.36 -1.44 -16.84
N ALA A 74 9.62 -1.59 -15.74
CA ALA A 74 9.23 -0.46 -14.88
C ALA A 74 10.42 0.18 -14.14
N GLY A 75 11.59 -0.47 -14.12
CA GLY A 75 12.82 0.10 -13.54
C GLY A 75 12.64 0.51 -12.08
N LEU A 76 13.01 1.76 -11.74
CA LEU A 76 12.86 2.29 -10.39
C LEU A 76 11.40 2.36 -9.92
N ARG A 77 10.42 2.44 -10.83
CA ARG A 77 8.98 2.46 -10.51
C ARG A 77 8.41 1.09 -10.14
N LEU A 78 9.19 0.01 -10.23
CA LEU A 78 8.73 -1.35 -9.91
C LEU A 78 7.99 -1.45 -8.56
N PRO A 79 8.46 -0.84 -7.44
CA PRO A 79 7.73 -0.87 -6.18
C PRO A 79 6.39 -0.11 -6.23
N VAL A 80 6.34 1.01 -6.95
CA VAL A 80 5.10 1.79 -7.12
C VAL A 80 4.09 0.98 -7.91
N CYS A 81 4.50 0.36 -9.02
CA CYS A 81 3.62 -0.51 -9.82
C CYS A 81 3.10 -1.71 -9.01
N ALA A 82 3.94 -2.32 -8.16
CA ALA A 82 3.53 -3.41 -7.28
C ALA A 82 2.46 -2.97 -6.28
N VAL A 83 2.66 -1.83 -5.62
CA VAL A 83 1.70 -1.27 -4.65
C VAL A 83 0.40 -0.84 -5.35
N ALA A 84 0.49 -0.16 -6.49
CA ALA A 84 -0.66 0.26 -7.27
C ALA A 84 -1.52 -0.93 -7.70
N ARG A 85 -0.90 -2.01 -8.20
CA ARG A 85 -1.61 -3.26 -8.53
C ARG A 85 -2.40 -3.80 -7.33
N ASN A 86 -1.74 -3.95 -6.17
CA ASN A 86 -2.39 -4.47 -4.95
C ASN A 86 -3.48 -3.52 -4.45
N ALA A 87 -3.29 -2.21 -4.59
CA ALA A 87 -4.31 -1.21 -4.26
C ALA A 87 -5.55 -1.37 -5.15
N GLY A 88 -5.38 -1.57 -6.45
CA GLY A 88 -6.47 -1.86 -7.39
C GLY A 88 -7.22 -3.14 -7.02
N GLU A 89 -6.50 -4.22 -6.71
CA GLU A 89 -7.11 -5.48 -6.23
C GLU A 89 -7.93 -5.27 -4.96
N LEU A 90 -7.39 -4.56 -3.97
CA LEU A 90 -8.11 -4.28 -2.72
C LEU A 90 -9.34 -3.40 -2.98
N LEU A 91 -9.21 -2.32 -3.76
CA LEU A 91 -10.31 -1.39 -4.03
C LEU A 91 -11.45 -2.02 -4.84
N ALA A 92 -11.16 -3.06 -5.63
CA ALA A 92 -12.15 -3.85 -6.36
C ALA A 92 -12.81 -4.95 -5.50
N ASP A 93 -12.28 -5.22 -4.31
CA ASP A 93 -12.70 -6.31 -3.42
C ASP A 93 -13.60 -5.77 -2.28
N PRO A 94 -14.72 -6.44 -1.95
CA PRO A 94 -15.57 -6.06 -0.80
C PRO A 94 -14.81 -5.94 0.53
N ARG A 95 -13.69 -6.65 0.71
CA ARG A 95 -12.83 -6.56 1.90
C ARG A 95 -12.32 -5.15 2.16
N ARG A 96 -12.29 -4.24 1.17
CA ARG A 96 -11.94 -2.83 1.40
C ARG A 96 -12.79 -2.19 2.50
N PHE A 97 -14.05 -2.60 2.65
CA PHE A 97 -14.96 -2.05 3.67
C PHE A 97 -14.66 -2.55 5.08
N THR A 98 -13.74 -3.51 5.21
CA THR A 98 -13.21 -3.99 6.50
C THR A 98 -11.94 -3.24 6.90
N VAL A 99 -11.48 -2.26 6.10
CA VAL A 99 -10.36 -1.40 6.48
C VAL A 99 -10.75 -0.52 7.65
N ARG A 100 -9.91 -0.51 8.68
CA ARG A 100 -10.05 0.28 9.90
C ARG A 100 -8.78 1.06 10.18
N GLY A 101 -8.95 2.25 10.76
CA GLY A 101 -7.85 3.02 11.35
C GLY A 101 -7.48 2.48 12.72
N CYS A 102 -6.18 2.50 13.06
CA CYS A 102 -5.74 2.21 14.42
C CYS A 102 -6.29 3.26 15.39
N PRO A 103 -6.84 2.87 16.55
CA PRO A 103 -7.41 3.84 17.49
C PRO A 103 -6.36 4.50 18.40
N SER A 104 -5.07 4.17 18.27
CA SER A 104 -4.02 4.85 19.04
C SER A 104 -3.85 6.28 18.52
N PRO A 105 -3.83 7.31 19.40
CA PRO A 105 -3.84 8.72 19.00
C PRO A 105 -2.65 9.08 18.10
N ASP A 106 -1.48 8.51 18.37
CA ASP A 106 -0.27 8.74 17.58
C ASP A 106 -0.07 7.74 16.42
N CYS A 107 -1.08 6.93 16.08
CA CYS A 107 -0.98 5.92 15.04
C CYS A 107 -1.99 6.13 13.91
N GLY A 108 -1.51 6.65 12.78
CA GLY A 108 -2.29 6.77 11.55
C GLY A 108 -2.37 5.51 10.69
N TRP A 109 -2.03 4.32 11.20
CA TRP A 109 -1.98 3.10 10.36
C TRP A 109 -3.36 2.52 10.10
N LEU A 110 -3.55 1.98 8.89
CA LEU A 110 -4.74 1.22 8.49
C LEU A 110 -4.48 -0.29 8.58
N PHE A 111 -5.55 -1.06 8.76
CA PHE A 111 -5.51 -2.52 8.73
C PHE A 111 -6.83 -3.12 8.25
N LEU A 112 -6.78 -4.35 7.72
CA LEU A 112 -7.96 -5.14 7.40
C LEU A 112 -8.44 -5.89 8.65
N ASP A 113 -9.73 -5.74 8.97
CA ASP A 113 -10.43 -6.47 10.02
C ASP A 113 -11.52 -7.37 9.45
N GLU A 114 -11.10 -8.36 8.64
CA GLU A 114 -12.02 -9.32 8.02
C GLU A 114 -12.80 -10.14 9.07
N SER A 115 -12.24 -10.30 10.26
CA SER A 115 -12.86 -11.08 11.36
C SER A 115 -13.81 -10.28 12.25
N GLY A 116 -13.77 -8.95 12.19
CA GLY A 116 -14.44 -8.06 13.15
C GLY A 116 -13.86 -8.09 14.58
N ARG A 117 -12.74 -8.79 14.80
CA ARG A 117 -12.11 -8.99 16.12
C ARG A 117 -10.79 -8.23 16.27
N ARG A 118 -10.22 -7.74 15.17
CA ARG A 118 -8.93 -7.06 15.19
C ARG A 118 -9.14 -5.61 15.60
N ARG A 119 -8.50 -5.21 16.71
CA ARG A 119 -8.63 -3.85 17.25
C ARG A 119 -7.46 -2.92 16.89
N TRP A 120 -6.29 -3.47 16.57
CA TRP A 120 -5.06 -2.70 16.40
C TRP A 120 -4.37 -3.04 15.07
N CYS A 121 -3.64 -2.06 14.52
CA CYS A 121 -2.86 -2.24 13.30
C CYS A 121 -1.81 -3.35 13.45
N SER A 122 -1.21 -3.49 14.63
CA SER A 122 -0.39 -4.65 14.99
C SER A 122 -0.34 -4.81 16.50
N LEU A 123 -0.18 -6.06 16.96
CA LEU A 123 -0.03 -6.36 18.39
C LEU A 123 1.26 -5.76 18.94
N ALA A 124 2.37 -5.88 18.22
CA ALA A 124 3.69 -5.41 18.66
C ALA A 124 3.81 -3.87 18.67
N THR A 125 3.21 -3.18 17.70
CA THR A 125 3.34 -1.72 17.57
C THR A 125 2.37 -0.98 18.47
N CYS A 126 1.09 -1.38 18.49
CA CYS A 126 0.05 -0.64 19.23
C CYS A 126 -0.65 -1.49 20.29
N GLY A 127 -0.83 -2.79 20.06
CA GLY A 127 -1.55 -3.66 21.01
C GLY A 127 -0.89 -3.79 22.39
N ALA A 128 0.44 -3.92 22.43
CA ALA A 128 1.22 -4.04 23.67
C ALA A 128 1.46 -2.70 24.39
N LYS A 129 1.40 -1.58 23.67
CA LYS A 129 1.63 -0.25 24.27
C LYS A 129 0.46 0.20 25.16
N ARG A 130 -0.74 -0.37 24.98
CA ARG A 130 -1.93 0.00 25.75
C ARG A 130 -1.78 -0.17 27.27
N SER A 131 -1.06 -1.19 27.73
CA SER A 131 -0.79 -1.36 29.17
C SER A 131 0.04 -0.21 29.76
N ALA A 132 0.77 0.56 28.95
CA ALA A 132 1.49 1.75 29.41
C ALA A 132 0.62 3.03 29.39
N TRP A 133 -0.27 3.18 28.40
CA TRP A 133 -1.15 4.36 28.28
C TRP A 133 -2.32 4.32 29.28
N ASP A 134 -2.95 3.16 29.49
CA ASP A 134 -4.05 2.99 30.46
C ASP A 134 -3.60 3.26 31.94
N LEU A 135 -2.29 3.32 32.20
CA LEU A 135 -1.68 3.67 33.49
C LEU A 135 -1.27 5.14 33.61
N SER A 136 -1.20 5.87 32.49
CA SER A 136 -0.76 7.28 32.45
C SER A 136 -1.94 8.26 32.50
N ASP A 137 -3.15 7.79 32.20
CA ASP A 137 -4.43 8.53 32.29
C ASP A 137 -5.20 8.24 33.60
N LYS A 138 -4.52 7.74 34.64
CA LYS A 138 -5.02 7.60 36.02
C LYS A 138 -4.14 8.39 36.98
#